data_AF-A0A0P4WCL4-F1
#
_entry.id   AF-A0A0P4WCL4-F1
#
_cell.length_a   1.000
_cell.length_b   1.000
_cell.length_c   1.000
_cell.angle_alpha   90.00
_cell.angle_beta   90.00
_cell.angle_gamma   90.00
#
_symmetry.space_group_name_H-M   'P 1'
#
loop_
_entity.id
_entity.type
_entity.pdbx_description
1 polymer ?
#
loop_
_entity_poly.entity_id
_entity_poly.type
_entity_poly.pdbx_seq_one_letter_code
_entity_poly.pdbx_strand_id
1 'polypeptide(L)'
;MAGRNEEVLKEAFMTKRSQNKRSFTPTNWKERWFVLSPENLIYFDGDRQSGRRKERGRVELSRVVAVECVNSVVFQRDYVFQLCYLSEEKEQYVLYIAAVSGYERDEWLGYLRRLVAANECLSDWYHEGAFIRNQWSCCKGGKDVAACTAVTWTINHNNNPPGHPTPSPTPPNGPLSDMMPKLPKWHLSSASVHQNVNRPVRVFPESRASPKLPQKPVPIPRVVPKEPVSPWRAF
;
A
#
# COMPACT_ATOMS: atom_id res chain seq x y z
N MET A 1 40.87 -3.20 -10.26
CA MET A 1 39.84 -2.81 -9.28
C MET A 1 38.98 -4.05 -9.02
N ALA A 2 39.27 -4.80 -7.95
CA ALA A 2 38.55 -6.02 -7.62
C ALA A 2 37.12 -5.67 -7.20
N GLY A 3 36.13 -6.31 -7.83
CA GLY A 3 34.72 -6.11 -7.54
C GLY A 3 34.44 -6.44 -6.08
N ARG A 4 33.88 -5.48 -5.35
CA ARG A 4 33.31 -5.76 -4.02
C ARG A 4 32.25 -6.82 -4.23
N ASN A 5 32.46 -8.00 -3.65
CA ASN A 5 31.41 -8.99 -3.50
C ASN A 5 30.43 -8.38 -2.48
N GLU A 6 29.40 -7.70 -2.98
CA GLU A 6 28.38 -7.06 -2.16
C GLU A 6 27.61 -8.18 -1.44
N GLU A 7 27.66 -8.19 -0.10
CA GLU A 7 27.02 -9.23 0.71
C GLU A 7 25.52 -9.30 0.38
N VAL A 8 25.04 -10.48 0.01
CA VAL A 8 23.62 -10.72 -0.26
C VAL A 8 22.95 -11.22 1.01
N LEU A 9 22.04 -10.42 1.56
CA LEU A 9 21.29 -10.72 2.77
C LEU A 9 20.04 -11.57 2.48
N LYS A 10 19.36 -11.27 1.37
CA LYS A 10 18.20 -12.04 0.89
C LYS A 10 18.02 -11.86 -0.60
N GLU A 11 17.65 -12.92 -1.31
CA GLU A 11 17.27 -12.83 -2.71
C GLU A 11 16.10 -13.76 -3.01
N ALA A 12 15.15 -13.31 -3.84
CA ALA A 12 13.96 -14.07 -4.18
C ALA A 12 13.27 -13.52 -5.43
N PHE A 13 12.50 -14.36 -6.11
CA PHE A 13 11.52 -13.90 -7.09
C PHE A 13 10.31 -13.32 -6.37
N MET A 14 9.97 -12.06 -6.69
CA MET A 14 8.78 -11.38 -6.18
C MET A 14 8.10 -10.60 -7.31
N THR A 15 6.84 -10.20 -7.14
CA THR A 15 6.13 -9.44 -8.16
C THR A 15 6.14 -7.94 -7.88
N LYS A 16 6.73 -7.16 -8.78
CA LYS A 16 6.81 -5.70 -8.71
C LYS A 16 5.65 -5.03 -9.44
N ARG A 17 5.05 -3.99 -8.86
CA ARG A 17 4.14 -3.09 -9.59
C ARG A 17 4.94 -2.11 -10.47
N SER A 18 4.52 -1.91 -11.71
CA SER A 18 5.11 -0.88 -12.57
C SER A 18 4.83 0.52 -12.01
N GLN A 19 5.88 1.33 -11.95
CA GLN A 19 5.76 2.77 -11.70
C GLN A 19 5.42 3.41 -13.06
N ASN A 20 4.15 3.32 -13.49
CA ASN A 20 3.75 3.81 -14.81
C ASN A 20 3.87 5.35 -14.85
N LYS A 21 4.90 5.87 -15.53
CA LYS A 21 5.02 7.30 -15.85
C LYS A 21 4.04 7.76 -16.95
N ARG A 22 3.32 6.86 -17.63
CA ARG A 22 2.36 7.18 -18.71
C ARG A 22 0.94 6.74 -18.33
N SER A 23 -0.02 7.66 -18.48
CA SER A 23 -1.41 7.55 -17.98
C SER A 23 -2.29 6.50 -18.68
N PHE A 24 -1.91 5.98 -19.85
CA PHE A 24 -2.78 5.18 -20.71
C PHE A 24 -2.50 3.68 -20.72
N THR A 25 -1.40 3.22 -20.10
CA THR A 25 -1.08 1.80 -20.05
C THR A 25 -1.67 1.16 -18.79
N PRO A 26 -2.35 -0.01 -18.88
CA PRO A 26 -2.75 -0.77 -17.70
C PRO A 26 -1.55 -0.96 -16.77
N THR A 27 -1.74 -0.63 -15.49
CA THR A 27 -0.73 -0.88 -14.45
C THR A 27 -0.41 -2.37 -14.43
N ASN A 28 0.86 -2.72 -14.61
CA ASN A 28 1.26 -4.10 -14.80
C ASN A 28 2.14 -4.57 -13.63
N TRP A 29 1.82 -5.74 -13.11
CA TRP A 29 2.62 -6.44 -12.12
C TRP A 29 3.55 -7.41 -12.85
N LYS A 30 4.86 -7.35 -12.59
CA LYS A 30 5.84 -8.21 -13.24
C LYS A 30 6.75 -8.90 -12.23
N GLU A 31 6.97 -10.20 -12.41
CA GLU A 31 7.93 -10.96 -11.60
C GLU A 31 9.35 -10.45 -11.86
N ARG A 32 10.13 -10.25 -10.80
CA ARG A 32 11.52 -9.81 -10.84
C ARG A 32 12.33 -10.57 -9.80
N TRP A 33 13.60 -10.82 -10.10
CA TRP A 33 14.54 -11.31 -9.10
C TRP A 33 15.02 -10.13 -8.28
N PHE A 34 14.72 -10.13 -6.98
CA PHE A 34 15.18 -9.11 -6.05
C PHE A 34 16.40 -9.62 -5.30
N VAL A 35 17.38 -8.74 -5.11
CA VAL A 35 18.58 -8.96 -4.30
C VAL A 35 18.68 -7.81 -3.31
N LEU A 36 18.74 -8.16 -2.03
CA LEU A 36 18.97 -7.24 -0.94
C LEU A 36 20.40 -7.36 -0.44
N SER A 37 21.09 -6.24 -0.40
CA SER A 37 22.37 -6.06 0.28
C SER A 37 22.22 -5.06 1.43
N PRO A 38 23.27 -4.83 2.24
CA PRO A 38 23.24 -3.79 3.27
C PRO A 38 22.99 -2.37 2.73
N GLU A 39 23.35 -2.10 1.47
CA GLU A 39 23.28 -0.76 0.87
C GLU A 39 22.12 -0.61 -0.13
N ASN A 40 21.69 -1.69 -0.77
CA ASN A 40 20.82 -1.62 -1.93
C ASN A 40 19.73 -2.70 -1.95
N LEU A 41 18.56 -2.32 -2.44
CA LEU A 41 17.58 -3.25 -2.99
C LEU A 41 17.61 -3.15 -4.51
N ILE A 42 18.10 -4.20 -5.17
CA ILE A 42 18.25 -4.26 -6.63
C ILE A 42 17.27 -5.27 -7.19
N TYR A 43 16.70 -5.01 -8.36
CA TYR A 43 15.87 -5.98 -9.04
C TYR A 43 16.25 -6.15 -10.51
N PHE A 44 16.21 -7.40 -10.95
CA PHE A 44 16.63 -7.82 -12.27
C PHE A 44 15.44 -8.38 -13.06
N ASP A 45 15.47 -8.15 -14.37
CA ASP A 45 14.81 -9.08 -15.28
C ASP A 45 15.52 -10.41 -15.16
N GLY A 46 14.77 -11.50 -15.08
CA GLY A 46 15.32 -12.83 -15.09
C GLY A 46 14.23 -13.84 -15.36
N ASP A 47 14.52 -14.75 -16.27
CA ASP A 47 13.85 -16.04 -16.33
C ASP A 47 14.55 -16.97 -15.33
N ARG A 48 13.76 -17.71 -14.54
CA ARG A 48 14.24 -18.73 -13.59
C ARG A 48 15.18 -19.73 -14.25
N GLN A 49 14.99 -20.01 -15.54
CA GLN A 49 15.77 -20.98 -16.30
C GLN A 49 17.07 -20.41 -16.91
N SER A 50 17.09 -19.17 -17.39
CA SER A 50 18.18 -18.70 -18.28
C SER A 50 19.50 -18.33 -17.58
N GLY A 51 19.48 -18.10 -16.26
CA GLY A 51 20.62 -17.60 -15.49
C GLY A 51 21.09 -16.17 -15.84
N ARG A 52 20.65 -15.59 -16.96
CA ARG A 52 20.96 -14.22 -17.37
C ARG A 52 20.05 -13.24 -16.63
N ARG A 53 20.66 -12.33 -15.86
CA ARG A 53 19.96 -11.30 -15.07
C ARG A 53 20.35 -9.93 -15.59
N LYS A 54 19.37 -9.11 -16.01
CA LYS A 54 19.60 -7.72 -16.42
C LYS A 54 19.04 -6.78 -15.36
N GLU A 55 19.88 -5.94 -14.77
CA GLU A 55 19.43 -4.96 -13.77
C GLU A 55 18.35 -4.05 -14.38
N ARG A 56 17.24 -3.88 -13.65
CA ARG A 56 16.11 -3.04 -14.05
C ARG A 56 15.86 -1.87 -13.14
N GLY A 57 16.43 -1.89 -11.96
CA GLY A 57 16.46 -0.75 -11.08
C GLY A 57 17.02 -1.12 -9.72
N ARG A 58 17.28 -0.06 -8.98
CA ARG A 58 17.98 -0.05 -7.72
C ARG A 58 17.34 0.99 -6.82
N VAL A 59 17.23 0.66 -5.55
CA VAL A 59 16.87 1.58 -4.48
C VAL A 59 18.02 1.58 -3.49
N GLU A 60 18.66 2.74 -3.32
CA GLU A 60 19.64 2.96 -2.26
C GLU A 60 18.89 2.97 -0.91
N LEU A 61 19.28 2.09 0.01
CA LEU A 61 18.57 1.94 1.27
C LEU A 61 18.70 3.19 2.14
N SER A 62 19.78 3.96 2.04
CA SER A 62 19.99 5.23 2.75
C SER A 62 18.95 6.31 2.40
N ARG A 63 18.25 6.19 1.28
CA ARG A 63 17.22 7.14 0.80
C ARG A 63 15.80 6.67 1.06
N VAL A 64 15.62 5.53 1.71
CA VAL A 64 14.30 5.00 2.06
C VAL A 64 13.73 5.80 3.22
N VAL A 65 12.52 6.32 3.03
CA VAL A 65 11.81 7.15 4.00
C VAL A 65 10.74 6.38 4.78
N ALA A 66 10.20 5.29 4.23
CA ALA A 66 9.24 4.43 4.92
C ALA A 66 9.20 3.03 4.31
N VAL A 67 8.96 2.01 5.14
CA VAL A 67 8.81 0.60 4.75
C VAL A 67 7.60 -0.01 5.46
N GLU A 68 6.55 -0.32 4.70
CA GLU A 68 5.26 -0.70 5.28
C GLU A 68 4.53 -1.81 4.53
N CYS A 69 3.68 -2.55 5.25
CA CYS A 69 2.69 -3.41 4.64
C CYS A 69 1.67 -2.60 3.84
N VAL A 70 1.10 -3.23 2.81
CA VAL A 70 -0.05 -2.69 2.09
C VAL A 70 -1.22 -3.65 2.22
N ASN A 71 -2.38 -3.14 2.61
CA ASN A 71 -3.60 -3.93 2.72
C ASN A 71 -3.99 -4.50 1.35
N SER A 72 -4.38 -5.78 1.31
CA SER A 72 -4.72 -6.46 0.06
C SER A 72 -5.85 -5.79 -0.71
N VAL A 73 -6.75 -5.08 -0.03
CA VAL A 73 -7.85 -4.32 -0.67
C VAL A 73 -7.37 -3.22 -1.61
N VAL A 74 -6.16 -2.68 -1.39
CA VAL A 74 -5.61 -1.58 -2.21
C VAL A 74 -5.35 -2.04 -3.65
N PHE A 75 -4.89 -3.27 -3.82
CA PHE A 75 -4.50 -3.83 -5.12
C PHE A 75 -5.24 -5.11 -5.51
N GLN A 76 -6.16 -5.59 -4.67
CA GLN A 76 -6.75 -6.92 -4.78
C GLN A 76 -5.66 -7.99 -4.91
N ARG A 77 -4.63 -7.87 -4.08
CA ARG A 77 -3.44 -8.72 -4.11
C ARG A 77 -2.85 -8.85 -2.72
N ASP A 78 -2.53 -10.08 -2.34
CA ASP A 78 -1.97 -10.38 -1.03
C ASP A 78 -0.45 -10.14 -0.97
N TYR A 79 0.04 -10.09 0.27
CA TYR A 79 1.46 -10.04 0.62
C TYR A 79 2.22 -8.86 0.00
N VAL A 80 1.51 -7.74 -0.22
CA VAL A 80 2.10 -6.51 -0.73
C VAL A 80 2.74 -5.73 0.40
N PHE A 81 3.93 -5.21 0.13
CA PHE A 81 4.59 -4.20 0.93
C PHE A 81 5.10 -3.07 0.03
N GLN A 82 5.42 -1.94 0.63
CA GLN A 82 5.90 -0.76 -0.06
C GLN A 82 7.17 -0.20 0.54
N LEU A 83 8.03 0.34 -0.33
CA LEU A 83 9.15 1.19 0.03
C LEU A 83 8.89 2.58 -0.54
N CYS A 84 8.81 3.57 0.33
CA CYS A 84 8.88 4.97 -0.06
C CYS A 84 10.35 5.39 -0.02
N TYR A 85 10.85 6.04 -1.07
CA TYR A 85 12.26 6.46 -1.16
C TYR A 85 12.41 7.74 -1.98
N LEU A 86 13.50 8.47 -1.73
CA LEU A 86 13.84 9.69 -2.45
C LEU A 86 14.73 9.38 -3.66
N SER A 87 14.48 10.07 -4.78
CA SER A 87 15.45 10.16 -5.88
C SER A 87 16.64 11.05 -5.51
N GLU A 88 17.63 11.12 -6.41
CA GLU A 88 18.74 12.07 -6.30
C GLU A 88 18.25 13.53 -6.22
N GLU A 89 17.15 13.83 -6.92
CA GLU A 89 16.51 15.15 -6.94
C GLU A 89 15.53 15.36 -5.78
N LYS A 90 15.55 14.48 -4.75
CA LYS A 90 14.65 14.50 -3.59
C LYS A 90 13.16 14.37 -3.91
N GLU A 91 12.81 13.84 -5.08
CA GLU A 91 11.43 13.47 -5.37
C GLU A 91 11.10 12.14 -4.69
N GLN A 92 9.93 12.05 -4.04
CA GLN A 92 9.48 10.80 -3.43
C GLN A 92 8.89 9.84 -4.46
N TYR A 93 9.37 8.60 -4.44
CA TYR A 93 8.87 7.47 -5.21
C TYR A 93 8.34 6.38 -4.28
N VAL A 94 7.38 5.60 -4.77
CA VAL A 94 6.89 4.42 -4.06
C VAL A 94 7.07 3.18 -4.93
N LEU A 95 7.70 2.17 -4.34
CA LEU A 95 7.89 0.85 -4.92
C LEU A 95 6.97 -0.14 -4.20
N TYR A 96 6.02 -0.73 -4.94
CA TYR A 96 5.16 -1.80 -4.43
C TYR A 96 5.66 -3.16 -4.90
N ILE A 97 5.78 -4.09 -3.96
CA ILE A 97 6.29 -5.46 -4.17
C ILE A 97 5.34 -6.43 -3.49
N ALA A 98 4.99 -7.51 -4.18
CA ALA A 98 4.24 -8.63 -3.62
C ALA A 98 5.17 -9.83 -3.46
N ALA A 99 5.33 -10.30 -2.22
CA ALA A 99 6.04 -11.54 -1.93
C ALA A 99 5.19 -12.76 -2.32
N VAL A 100 5.81 -13.95 -2.34
CA VAL A 100 5.11 -15.21 -2.66
C VAL A 100 4.24 -15.72 -1.51
N SER A 101 4.52 -15.30 -0.28
CA SER A 101 3.77 -15.68 0.93
C SER A 101 3.84 -14.57 1.98
N GLY A 102 2.96 -14.65 2.99
CA GLY A 102 3.00 -13.75 4.14
C GLY A 102 4.30 -13.85 4.94
N TYR A 103 4.82 -15.07 5.11
CA TYR A 103 6.10 -15.32 5.78
C TYR A 103 7.26 -14.61 5.06
N GLU A 104 7.37 -14.78 3.73
CA GLU A 104 8.41 -14.11 2.95
C GLU A 104 8.27 -12.59 3.06
N ARG A 105 7.04 -12.04 2.94
CA ARG A 105 6.81 -10.60 3.12
C ARG A 105 7.35 -10.12 4.46
N ASP A 106 7.05 -10.82 5.54
CA ASP A 106 7.42 -10.41 6.89
C ASP A 106 8.94 -10.50 7.12
N GLU A 107 9.61 -11.50 6.54
CA GLU A 107 11.07 -11.56 6.53
C GLU A 107 11.69 -10.39 5.76
N TRP A 108 11.19 -10.10 4.55
CA TRP A 108 11.65 -8.96 3.75
C TRP A 108 11.48 -7.64 4.50
N LEU A 109 10.32 -7.42 5.13
CA LEU A 109 10.06 -6.26 5.98
C LEU A 109 11.03 -6.18 7.16
N GLY A 110 11.30 -7.31 7.82
CA GLY A 110 12.23 -7.38 8.95
C GLY A 110 13.65 -6.97 8.57
N TYR A 111 14.17 -7.47 7.45
CA TYR A 111 15.48 -7.05 6.93
C TYR A 111 15.49 -5.56 6.56
N LEU A 112 14.52 -5.12 5.76
CA LEU A 112 14.49 -3.75 5.26
C LEU A 112 14.39 -2.74 6.42
N ARG A 113 13.46 -2.94 7.36
CA ARG A 113 13.29 -2.06 8.52
C ARG A 113 14.56 -1.96 9.37
N ARG A 114 15.26 -3.08 9.58
CA ARG A 114 16.53 -3.09 10.32
C ARG A 114 17.60 -2.27 9.60
N LEU A 115 17.71 -2.42 8.28
CA LEU A 115 18.72 -1.73 7.48
C LEU A 115 18.46 -0.23 7.38
N VAL A 116 17.19 0.19 7.33
CA VAL A 116 16.82 1.60 7.18
C VAL A 116 16.64 2.34 8.50
N ALA A 117 16.64 1.64 9.65
CA ALA A 117 16.28 2.19 10.96
C ALA A 117 17.10 3.41 11.41
N ALA A 118 18.31 3.58 10.87
CA ALA A 118 19.21 4.70 11.19
C ALA A 118 19.19 5.82 10.15
N ASN A 119 18.35 5.74 9.10
CA ASN A 119 18.28 6.79 8.09
C ASN A 119 17.69 8.06 8.68
N GLU A 120 18.37 9.19 8.51
CA GLU A 120 17.89 10.52 8.91
C GLU A 120 16.63 10.96 8.15
N CYS A 121 16.36 10.36 6.98
CA CYS A 121 15.20 10.67 6.15
C CYS A 121 13.96 9.83 6.46
N LEU A 122 13.97 8.98 7.49
CA LEU A 122 12.78 8.24 7.89
C LEU A 122 11.66 9.18 8.32
N SER A 123 10.44 8.87 7.88
CA SER A 123 9.23 9.62 8.18
C SER A 123 8.32 8.78 9.08
N ASP A 124 7.75 9.42 10.11
CA ASP A 124 6.70 8.82 10.94
C ASP A 124 5.38 8.62 10.20
N TRP A 125 5.26 9.19 9.01
CA TRP A 125 4.03 9.19 8.21
C TRP A 125 4.27 8.68 6.80
N TYR A 126 3.31 7.92 6.29
CA TYR A 126 3.27 7.43 4.91
C TYR A 126 1.83 7.43 4.35
N HIS A 127 1.68 7.06 3.09
CA HIS A 127 0.39 6.79 2.46
C HIS A 127 0.18 5.27 2.37
N GLU A 128 -0.82 4.73 3.06
CA GLU A 128 -1.16 3.29 2.98
C GLU A 128 -1.79 2.89 1.63
N GLY A 129 -2.33 3.88 0.92
CA GLY A 129 -3.00 3.71 -0.36
C GLY A 129 -2.04 3.83 -1.55
N ALA A 130 -2.59 3.58 -2.75
CA ALA A 130 -1.87 3.73 -3.99
C ALA A 130 -2.11 5.09 -4.63
N PHE A 131 -1.07 5.72 -5.17
CA PHE A 131 -1.23 6.88 -6.06
C PHE A 131 -1.72 6.42 -7.44
N ILE A 132 -2.98 6.73 -7.77
CA ILE A 132 -3.67 6.28 -8.99
C ILE A 132 -4.52 7.44 -9.52
N ARG A 133 -4.47 7.71 -10.84
CA ARG A 133 -5.23 8.81 -11.48
C ARG A 133 -5.02 10.16 -10.78
N ASN A 134 -3.75 10.47 -10.48
CA ASN A 134 -3.32 11.71 -9.83
C ASN A 134 -3.84 11.93 -8.40
N GLN A 135 -4.30 10.88 -7.72
CA GLN A 135 -4.76 10.94 -6.34
C GLN A 135 -4.33 9.73 -5.52
N TRP A 136 -4.10 9.92 -4.22
CA TRP A 136 -3.90 8.83 -3.28
C TRP A 136 -5.21 8.12 -2.96
N SER A 137 -5.23 6.78 -2.99
CA SER A 137 -6.44 6.04 -2.68
C SER A 137 -6.89 6.14 -1.23
N CYS A 138 -5.97 6.42 -0.29
CA CYS A 138 -6.21 6.59 1.14
C CYS A 138 -6.87 7.94 1.47
N CYS A 139 -6.24 9.07 1.12
CA CYS A 139 -6.71 10.42 1.51
C CYS A 139 -7.35 11.23 0.38
N LYS A 140 -7.33 10.72 -0.87
CA LYS A 140 -7.79 11.42 -2.09
C LYS A 140 -7.01 12.70 -2.44
N GLY A 141 -5.92 13.01 -1.73
CA GLY A 141 -5.05 14.15 -2.04
C GLY A 141 -4.15 13.90 -3.26
N GLY A 142 -3.59 14.98 -3.80
CA GLY A 142 -2.65 14.96 -4.94
C GLY A 142 -1.26 14.42 -4.56
N LYS A 143 -0.31 14.45 -5.52
CA LYS A 143 1.05 13.87 -5.36
C LYS A 143 1.77 14.42 -4.12
N ASP A 144 1.69 15.73 -3.91
CA ASP A 144 2.48 16.45 -2.89
C ASP A 144 1.72 16.66 -1.57
N VAL A 145 0.57 15.99 -1.38
CA VAL A 145 -0.15 16.03 -0.12
C VAL A 145 0.67 15.33 0.97
N ALA A 146 0.67 15.90 2.19
CA ALA A 146 1.26 15.29 3.35
C ALA A 146 0.75 13.85 3.55
N ALA A 147 1.67 12.97 3.96
CA ALA A 147 1.36 11.59 4.33
C ALA A 147 0.26 11.53 5.41
N CYS A 148 -0.66 10.58 5.29
CA CYS A 148 -1.90 10.56 6.08
C CYS A 148 -2.01 9.39 7.08
N THR A 149 -1.02 8.50 7.14
CA THR A 149 -1.04 7.30 7.99
C THR A 149 0.26 7.21 8.79
N ALA A 150 0.18 6.93 10.08
CA ALA A 150 1.36 6.72 10.91
C ALA A 150 2.00 5.36 10.62
N VAL A 151 3.34 5.28 10.63
CA VAL A 151 4.09 4.02 10.48
C VAL A 151 3.77 3.01 11.59
N THR A 152 3.97 1.73 11.31
CA THR A 152 3.59 0.62 12.20
C THR A 152 4.74 0.09 13.07
N TRP A 153 5.94 0.66 12.94
CA TRP A 153 7.14 0.23 13.65
C TRP A 153 7.89 1.42 14.21
N THR A 154 8.61 1.20 15.31
CA THR A 154 9.38 2.25 15.98
C THR A 154 10.52 2.71 15.09
N ILE A 155 10.44 3.96 14.65
CA ILE A 155 11.59 4.67 14.09
C ILE A 155 12.43 5.11 15.28
N ASN A 156 13.64 4.58 15.41
CA ASN A 156 14.56 5.00 16.46
C ASN A 156 15.05 6.41 16.16
N HIS A 157 14.28 7.42 16.59
CA HIS A 157 14.69 8.83 16.55
C HIS A 157 15.83 9.16 17.54
N ASN A 158 16.49 8.14 18.11
CA ASN A 158 17.44 8.23 19.23
C ASN A 158 18.83 8.82 18.88
N ASN A 159 19.01 9.42 17.70
CA ASN A 159 20.22 10.20 17.40
C ASN A 159 20.02 11.71 17.57
N ASN A 160 18.84 12.16 18.02
CA ASN A 160 18.71 13.51 18.57
C ASN A 160 18.93 13.42 20.10
N PRO A 161 19.92 14.11 20.70
CA PRO A 161 19.97 14.25 22.15
C PRO A 161 18.61 14.82 22.62
N PRO A 162 18.12 14.47 23.83
CA PRO A 162 16.90 15.05 24.38
C PRO A 162 17.08 16.57 24.53
N GLY A 163 16.76 17.28 23.46
CA GLY A 163 16.75 18.72 23.39
C GLY A 163 15.57 19.22 24.19
N HIS A 164 15.85 19.56 25.45
CA HIS A 164 15.11 20.45 26.34
C HIS A 164 13.62 20.12 26.58
N PRO A 165 13.20 19.92 27.85
CA PRO A 165 11.80 20.10 28.19
C PRO A 165 11.42 21.55 27.89
N THR A 166 10.43 21.71 27.01
CA THR A 166 9.68 22.95 26.88
C THR A 166 9.20 23.38 28.27
N PRO A 167 9.42 24.65 28.68
CA PRO A 167 8.86 25.12 29.94
C PRO A 167 7.33 25.07 29.83
N SER A 168 6.73 24.27 30.69
CA SER A 168 5.30 24.28 30.98
C SER A 168 4.90 25.72 31.27
N PRO A 169 3.79 26.25 30.72
CA PRO A 169 3.30 27.54 31.17
C PRO A 169 2.84 27.39 32.63
N THR A 170 3.59 27.96 33.56
CA THR A 170 3.13 28.20 34.92
C THR A 170 1.84 29.02 34.87
N PRO A 171 0.77 28.63 35.58
CA PRO A 171 -0.42 29.46 35.66
C PRO A 171 -0.08 30.75 36.43
N PRO A 172 -0.53 31.93 35.99
CA PRO A 172 -0.40 33.13 36.78
C PRO A 172 -1.27 33.00 38.03
N ASN A 173 -0.66 33.21 39.20
CA ASN A 173 -1.37 33.43 40.46
C ASN A 173 -2.29 34.65 40.30
N GLY A 174 -3.60 34.41 40.27
CA GLY A 174 -4.65 35.42 40.28
C GLY A 174 -5.97 34.81 40.77
N PRO A 175 -6.87 35.59 41.39
CA PRO A 175 -8.05 35.04 42.05
C PRO A 175 -8.99 34.31 41.07
N LEU A 176 -9.50 33.16 41.51
CA LEU A 176 -10.39 32.28 40.77
C LEU A 176 -11.82 32.86 40.73
N SER A 177 -12.04 33.88 39.91
CA SER A 177 -13.38 34.32 39.52
C SER A 177 -13.28 34.92 38.12
N ASP A 178 -14.14 34.45 37.22
CA ASP A 178 -14.30 34.88 35.82
C ASP A 178 -13.44 34.20 34.75
N MET A 179 -13.69 32.90 34.49
CA MET A 179 -13.55 32.33 33.13
C MET A 179 -14.35 31.02 32.99
N MET A 180 -15.66 31.12 32.75
CA MET A 180 -16.42 30.05 32.08
C MET A 180 -16.68 30.46 30.62
N PRO A 181 -16.33 29.63 29.63
CA PRO A 181 -16.80 29.86 28.27
C PRO A 181 -18.32 29.58 28.22
N LYS A 182 -19.08 30.59 27.79
CA LYS A 182 -20.52 30.48 27.55
C LYS A 182 -20.77 29.46 26.44
N LEU A 183 -21.42 28.34 26.77
CA LEU A 183 -21.94 27.39 25.78
C LEU A 183 -23.05 28.07 24.95
N PRO A 184 -23.13 27.82 23.63
CA PRO A 184 -24.26 28.30 22.83
C PRO A 184 -25.55 27.57 23.22
N LYS A 185 -26.61 28.36 23.44
CA LYS A 185 -27.97 27.90 23.74
C LYS A 185 -28.58 27.26 22.50
N TRP A 186 -28.80 25.96 22.53
CA TRP A 186 -29.74 25.28 21.64
C TRP A 186 -31.16 25.63 22.11
N HIS A 187 -31.97 26.16 21.20
CA HIS A 187 -33.37 26.46 21.47
C HIS A 187 -34.16 25.15 21.56
N LEU A 188 -34.68 24.83 22.76
CA LEU A 188 -35.84 23.95 22.89
C LEU A 188 -37.07 24.75 22.44
N SER A 189 -37.63 24.38 21.29
CA SER A 189 -39.04 24.64 21.03
C SER A 189 -39.83 23.44 21.57
N SER A 190 -40.54 23.68 22.66
CA SER A 190 -41.60 22.80 23.14
C SER A 190 -42.71 22.73 22.10
N ALA A 191 -42.98 21.54 21.57
CA ALA A 191 -44.21 21.26 20.84
C ALA A 191 -44.92 20.09 21.55
N SER A 192 -46.12 20.42 22.03
CA SER A 192 -47.05 19.56 22.75
C SER A 192 -47.42 18.33 21.93
N VAL A 193 -47.16 17.12 22.45
CA VAL A 193 -47.76 15.89 21.92
C VAL A 193 -49.14 15.73 22.54
N HIS A 194 -50.17 16.13 21.79
CA HIS A 194 -51.52 15.63 22.00
C HIS A 194 -51.62 14.21 21.47
N GLN A 195 -52.22 13.35 22.29
CA GLN A 195 -52.60 12.00 21.98
C GLN A 195 -53.54 11.99 20.77
N ASN A 196 -53.31 11.10 19.80
CA ASN A 196 -54.40 10.57 19.01
C ASN A 196 -54.22 9.07 18.74
N VAL A 197 -55.17 8.34 19.28
CA VAL A 197 -55.41 6.91 19.19
C VAL A 197 -56.22 6.66 17.90
N ASN A 198 -55.64 5.96 16.90
CA ASN A 198 -56.33 4.93 16.10
C ASN A 198 -55.53 4.45 14.86
N ARG A 199 -55.30 3.12 14.84
CA ARG A 199 -55.29 2.18 13.68
C ARG A 199 -54.16 2.25 12.62
N PRO A 200 -53.94 1.17 11.83
CA PRO A 200 -53.99 -0.28 12.11
C PRO A 200 -52.63 -0.97 11.85
N VAL A 201 -52.47 -2.16 12.41
CA VAL A 201 -51.40 -3.13 12.14
C VAL A 201 -51.35 -3.45 10.64
N ARG A 202 -50.21 -3.20 9.98
CA ARG A 202 -49.96 -3.69 8.62
C ARG A 202 -49.52 -5.14 8.69
N VAL A 203 -50.42 -6.01 8.25
CA VAL A 203 -50.17 -7.41 7.89
C VAL A 203 -49.24 -7.42 6.67
N PHE A 204 -48.14 -8.17 6.76
CA PHE A 204 -47.26 -8.47 5.64
C PHE A 204 -47.97 -9.42 4.68
N PRO A 205 -48.05 -9.13 3.36
CA PRO A 205 -48.39 -10.14 2.38
C PRO A 205 -47.12 -10.93 2.03
N GLU A 206 -47.18 -12.22 2.34
CA GLU A 206 -46.29 -13.26 1.86
C GLU A 206 -46.63 -13.56 0.39
N SER A 207 -45.71 -13.29 -0.55
CA SER A 207 -45.77 -13.87 -1.89
C SER A 207 -44.40 -13.87 -2.59
N ARG A 208 -43.72 -15.02 -2.47
CA ARG A 208 -43.30 -15.87 -3.59
C ARG A 208 -42.74 -15.20 -4.86
N ALA A 209 -41.40 -15.21 -4.99
CA ALA A 209 -40.67 -15.67 -6.18
C ALA A 209 -39.15 -15.62 -5.94
N SER A 210 -38.51 -16.78 -5.84
CA SER A 210 -37.05 -16.91 -5.85
C SER A 210 -36.48 -16.50 -7.21
N PRO A 211 -35.41 -15.69 -7.28
CA PRO A 211 -34.68 -15.47 -8.53
C PRO A 211 -33.98 -16.78 -8.95
N LYS A 212 -34.26 -17.27 -10.16
CA LYS A 212 -33.58 -18.42 -10.76
C LYS A 212 -32.09 -18.09 -10.96
N LEU A 213 -31.21 -18.97 -10.49
CA LEU A 213 -29.78 -18.94 -10.79
C LEU A 213 -29.53 -18.95 -12.31
N PRO A 214 -28.53 -18.21 -12.82
CA PRO A 214 -28.15 -18.28 -14.23
C PRO A 214 -27.65 -19.68 -14.56
N GLN A 215 -28.25 -20.28 -15.60
CA GLN A 215 -27.84 -21.59 -16.12
C GLN A 215 -26.42 -21.49 -16.68
N LYS A 216 -25.57 -22.47 -16.35
CA LYS A 216 -24.22 -22.60 -16.93
C LYS A 216 -24.33 -22.81 -18.45
N PRO A 217 -23.52 -22.14 -19.27
CA PRO A 217 -23.53 -22.37 -20.72
C PRO A 217 -23.15 -23.82 -21.04
N VAL A 218 -23.89 -24.40 -21.99
CA VAL A 218 -23.65 -25.75 -22.53
C VAL A 218 -22.31 -25.77 -23.29
N PRO A 219 -21.46 -26.79 -23.14
CA PRO A 219 -20.20 -26.87 -23.88
C PRO A 219 -20.46 -27.00 -25.38
N ILE A 220 -19.90 -26.09 -26.17
CA ILE A 220 -19.86 -26.21 -27.63
C ILE A 220 -18.87 -27.33 -27.98
N PRO A 221 -19.22 -28.30 -28.85
CA PRO A 221 -18.28 -29.32 -29.31
C PRO A 221 -17.07 -28.66 -29.98
N ARG A 222 -15.85 -29.03 -29.56
CA ARG A 222 -14.62 -28.63 -30.25
C ARG A 222 -14.65 -29.19 -31.67
N VAL A 223 -14.71 -28.31 -32.66
CA VAL A 223 -14.29 -28.64 -34.02
C VAL A 223 -12.78 -28.82 -33.97
N VAL A 224 -12.32 -30.07 -34.14
CA VAL A 224 -10.90 -30.39 -34.28
C VAL A 224 -10.46 -29.88 -35.67
N PRO A 225 -9.47 -28.98 -35.77
CA PRO A 225 -8.90 -28.64 -37.07
C PRO A 225 -8.22 -29.87 -37.65
N LYS A 226 -8.57 -30.26 -38.87
CA LYS A 226 -7.80 -31.26 -39.63
C LYS A 226 -6.40 -30.68 -39.87
N GLU A 227 -5.37 -31.40 -39.45
CA GLU A 227 -3.99 -31.05 -39.79
C GLU A 227 -3.82 -31.02 -41.31
N PRO A 228 -3.11 -30.02 -41.87
CA PRO A 228 -2.68 -30.10 -43.25
C PRO A 228 -1.60 -31.18 -43.37
N VAL A 229 -1.93 -32.23 -44.11
CA VAL A 229 -0.97 -33.24 -44.56
C VAL A 229 0.12 -32.50 -45.35
N SER A 230 1.33 -32.44 -44.79
CA SER A 230 2.51 -31.96 -45.51
C SER A 230 2.99 -33.10 -46.41
N PRO A 231 2.98 -32.96 -47.74
CA PRO A 231 3.73 -33.85 -48.58
C PRO A 231 5.20 -33.39 -48.59
N TRP A 232 6.11 -34.33 -48.87
CA TRP A 232 7.53 -34.13 -49.16
C TRP A 232 8.50 -34.17 -47.95
N ARG A 233 8.76 -35.40 -47.49
CA ARG A 233 10.14 -35.90 -47.37
C ARG A 233 10.29 -37.05 -48.35
N ALA A 234 11.18 -36.89 -49.33
CA ALA A 234 11.72 -37.98 -50.11
C ALA A 234 13.09 -37.54 -50.67
N PHE A 235 14.12 -38.26 -50.20
CA PHE A 235 15.50 -38.37 -50.70
C PHE A 235 16.43 -37.15 -50.61
#